data_AF-A0A949HRN1-F1
#
_entry.id   AF-A0A949HRN1-F1
#
_cell.length_a   1.000
_cell.length_b   1.000
_cell.length_c   1.000
_cell.angle_alpha   90.00
_cell.angle_beta   90.00
_cell.angle_gamma   90.00
#
_symmetry.space_group_name_H-M   'P 1'
#
loop_
_entity.id
_entity.type
_entity.pdbx_description
1 polymer ?
#
loop_
_entity_poly.entity_id
_entity_poly.type
_entity_poly.pdbx_seq_one_letter_code
_entity_poly.pdbx_strand_id
1 'polypeptide(L)'
;MTICSNIHASVSGGILFCERKLNRETAQKAAKGIAGAAALDYNATMMPFRFARPAADGFSLVELLVVMALLAVLSVMMYSFGSFTRQRSAMERCSDNLQKIFLAQRIYSMDYGKFPVAAGARTSEQALDKLVPRYTSDTTIFICPGGRDNPIPSGAALDKYKISYAYYMGRATNSPAEPLMSDRQVNTASKPAGRRVFSLTGKPPGNNHYKYGGNVLFCDGSVRSTPPLAEFSLAFSNGIVLLNPKP
;
A
#
# COMPACT_ATOMS: atom_id res chain seq x y z
N MET A 1 -5.90 43.87 -15.04
CA MET A 1 -7.18 44.62 -14.89
C MET A 1 -8.27 43.64 -15.27
N THR A 2 -9.15 43.14 -14.42
CA THR A 2 -9.81 43.81 -13.29
C THR A 2 -10.48 42.73 -12.41
N ILE A 3 -10.06 42.69 -11.14
CA ILE A 3 -10.85 42.41 -9.92
C ILE A 3 -11.14 40.94 -9.52
N CYS A 4 -10.29 40.45 -8.61
CA CYS A 4 -10.71 39.78 -7.39
C CYS A 4 -11.53 40.76 -6.53
N SER A 5 -12.76 40.39 -6.14
CA SER A 5 -13.43 41.00 -4.97
C SER A 5 -14.48 40.05 -4.43
N ASN A 6 -14.20 39.54 -3.22
CA ASN A 6 -15.11 39.21 -2.11
C ASN A 6 -14.70 37.91 -1.41
N ILE A 7 -13.72 38.03 -0.50
CA ILE A 7 -13.41 37.04 0.52
C ILE A 7 -13.91 37.62 1.84
N HIS A 8 -14.98 37.07 2.40
CA HIS A 8 -15.34 37.29 3.80
C HIS A 8 -14.74 36.14 4.62
N ALA A 9 -13.71 36.44 5.40
CA ALA A 9 -13.19 35.56 6.43
C ALA A 9 -13.93 35.85 7.74
N SER A 10 -14.53 34.83 8.36
CA SER A 10 -15.06 34.94 9.72
C SER A 10 -14.28 33.98 10.61
N VAL A 11 -13.65 34.51 11.66
CA VAL A 11 -12.86 33.75 12.63
C VAL A 11 -13.76 33.39 13.80
N SER A 12 -13.93 32.10 14.06
CA SER A 12 -14.40 31.62 15.36
C SER A 12 -13.67 30.32 15.70
N GLY A 13 -12.85 30.35 16.76
CA GLY A 13 -12.27 29.13 17.35
C GLY A 13 -11.08 28.49 16.64
N GLY A 14 -10.21 29.26 15.96
CA GLY A 14 -8.85 28.80 15.61
C GLY A 14 -8.72 27.71 14.53
N ILE A 15 -9.80 27.35 13.82
CA ILE A 15 -9.77 26.44 12.68
C ILE A 15 -10.19 27.20 11.42
N LEU A 16 -9.33 27.21 10.39
CA LEU A 16 -9.61 27.83 9.11
C LEU A 16 -10.55 26.92 8.29
N PHE A 17 -11.85 27.17 8.35
CA PHE A 17 -12.83 26.51 7.47
C PHE A 17 -12.92 27.28 6.14
N CYS A 18 -12.59 26.61 5.03
CA CYS A 18 -12.87 27.11 3.68
C CYS A 18 -14.22 26.53 3.23
N GLU A 19 -15.32 27.14 3.66
CA GLU A 19 -16.65 26.80 3.12
C GLU A 19 -16.85 27.50 1.77
N ARG A 20 -16.86 26.71 0.70
CA ARG A 20 -17.33 27.16 -0.62
C ARG A 20 -18.85 27.34 -0.55
N LYS A 21 -19.32 28.53 -0.19
CA LYS A 21 -20.73 28.90 -0.38
C LYS A 21 -21.03 28.92 -1.88
N LEU A 22 -21.71 27.88 -2.38
CA LEU A 22 -22.33 27.91 -3.69
C LEU A 22 -23.52 28.87 -3.64
N ASN A 23 -23.36 30.08 -4.19
CA ASN A 23 -24.47 31.02 -4.34
C ASN A 23 -25.55 30.43 -5.27
N ARG A 24 -26.82 30.52 -4.85
CA ARG A 24 -27.98 30.08 -5.66
C ARG A 24 -28.08 30.79 -7.02
N GLU A 25 -27.44 31.94 -7.19
CA GLU A 25 -27.45 32.73 -8.42
C GLU A 25 -26.52 32.18 -9.51
N THR A 26 -25.44 31.47 -9.16
CA THR A 26 -24.55 30.84 -10.17
C THR A 26 -25.11 29.52 -10.69
N ALA A 27 -25.92 28.81 -9.90
CA ALA A 27 -26.59 27.58 -10.35
C ALA A 27 -27.66 27.84 -11.42
N GLN A 28 -28.33 29.01 -11.41
CA GLN A 28 -29.36 29.35 -12.39
C GLN A 28 -28.82 29.87 -13.73
N LYS A 29 -27.59 30.41 -13.78
CA LYS A 29 -26.98 30.88 -15.04
C LYS A 29 -26.43 29.76 -15.92
N ALA A 30 -26.20 28.56 -15.39
CA ALA A 30 -25.82 27.39 -16.20
C ALA A 30 -27.01 26.75 -16.95
N ALA A 31 -28.26 27.04 -16.54
CA ALA A 31 -29.46 26.42 -17.11
C ALA A 31 -30.18 27.28 -18.17
N LYS A 32 -29.67 28.47 -18.51
CA LYS A 32 -30.39 29.47 -19.32
C LYS A 32 -29.63 29.99 -20.55
N GLY A 33 -28.81 29.14 -21.16
CA GLY A 33 -27.94 29.48 -22.29
C GLY A 33 -28.25 28.77 -23.62
N ILE A 34 -29.35 28.04 -23.74
CA ILE A 34 -29.64 27.31 -24.99
C ILE A 34 -31.14 27.37 -25.33
N ALA A 35 -31.65 28.58 -25.54
CA ALA A 35 -32.95 28.78 -26.16
C ALA A 35 -32.84 29.97 -27.12
N GLY A 36 -32.86 29.67 -28.42
CA GLY A 36 -33.09 30.65 -29.47
C GLY A 36 -31.91 30.88 -30.39
N ALA A 37 -31.97 30.23 -31.56
CA ALA A 37 -31.84 30.82 -32.90
C ALA A 37 -30.96 29.98 -33.83
N ALA A 38 -31.60 29.08 -34.57
CA ALA A 38 -31.38 28.92 -36.00
C ALA A 38 -32.48 27.99 -36.53
N ALA A 39 -33.51 28.58 -37.13
CA ALA A 39 -34.33 27.88 -38.09
C ALA A 39 -33.41 27.45 -39.24
N LEU A 40 -33.13 26.16 -39.34
CA LEU A 40 -32.58 25.56 -40.54
C LEU A 40 -33.65 24.62 -41.09
N ASP A 41 -34.10 24.96 -42.29
CA ASP A 41 -35.03 24.21 -43.11
C ASP A 41 -34.69 22.72 -43.10
N TYR A 42 -35.58 21.92 -42.52
CA TYR A 42 -35.52 20.45 -42.56
C TYR A 42 -36.05 19.96 -43.92
N ASN A 43 -35.34 20.34 -44.99
CA ASN A 43 -35.43 19.71 -46.31
C ASN A 43 -34.11 18.98 -46.62
N ALA A 44 -33.60 18.25 -45.63
CA ALA A 44 -32.51 17.30 -45.81
C ALA A 44 -33.10 15.89 -45.77
N THR A 45 -33.37 15.36 -46.96
CA THR A 45 -33.41 13.94 -47.31
C THR A 45 -33.13 12.98 -46.14
N MET A 46 -34.19 12.56 -45.46
CA MET A 46 -34.21 11.33 -44.68
C MET A 46 -33.99 10.19 -45.69
N MET A 47 -32.74 9.78 -45.91
CA MET A 47 -32.48 8.48 -46.49
C MET A 47 -33.00 7.45 -45.47
N PRO A 48 -33.98 6.61 -45.80
CA PRO A 48 -34.37 5.54 -44.90
C PRO A 48 -33.16 4.61 -44.81
N PHE A 49 -32.51 4.55 -43.65
CA PHE A 49 -31.69 3.40 -43.31
C PHE A 49 -32.64 2.20 -43.27
N ARG A 50 -32.78 1.55 -44.43
CA ARG A 50 -33.34 0.22 -44.52
C ARG A 50 -32.36 -0.69 -43.79
N PHE A 51 -32.54 -0.84 -42.48
CA PHE A 51 -32.09 -2.04 -41.79
C PHE A 51 -32.90 -3.17 -42.43
N ALA A 52 -32.33 -3.79 -43.47
CA ALA A 52 -32.78 -5.09 -43.90
C ALA A 52 -32.79 -5.94 -42.63
N ARG A 53 -33.97 -6.43 -42.22
CA ARG A 53 -34.05 -7.47 -41.19
C ARG A 53 -33.22 -8.62 -41.76
N PRO A 54 -32.04 -8.95 -41.21
CA PRO A 54 -31.43 -10.21 -41.57
C PRO A 54 -32.49 -11.27 -41.24
N ALA A 55 -32.72 -12.21 -42.16
CA ALA A 55 -33.46 -13.41 -41.84
C ALA A 55 -32.79 -13.98 -40.58
N ALA A 56 -33.51 -13.93 -39.46
CA ALA A 56 -32.98 -14.34 -38.19
C ALA A 56 -32.90 -15.86 -38.21
N ASP A 57 -31.78 -16.39 -38.69
CA ASP A 57 -31.36 -17.75 -38.38
C ASP A 57 -31.15 -17.78 -36.87
N GLY A 58 -32.19 -18.21 -36.15
CA GLY A 58 -32.17 -18.34 -34.70
C GLY A 58 -31.16 -19.41 -34.31
N PHE A 59 -30.32 -19.10 -33.32
CA PHE A 59 -29.44 -20.08 -32.68
C PHE A 59 -30.25 -21.30 -32.24
N SER A 60 -29.74 -22.50 -32.51
CA SER A 60 -30.33 -23.72 -31.98
C SER A 60 -30.30 -23.68 -30.44
N LEU A 61 -31.37 -24.17 -29.81
CA LEU A 61 -31.45 -24.30 -28.35
C LEU A 61 -30.24 -25.10 -27.82
N VAL A 62 -29.80 -26.11 -28.57
CA VAL A 62 -28.64 -26.94 -28.24
C VAL A 62 -27.34 -26.14 -28.27
N GLU A 63 -27.18 -25.25 -29.24
CA GLU A 63 -25.97 -24.45 -29.40
C GLU A 63 -25.80 -23.44 -28.26
N LEU A 64 -26.89 -22.78 -27.86
CA LEU A 64 -26.91 -21.92 -26.68
C LEU A 64 -26.62 -22.70 -25.39
N LEU A 65 -27.17 -23.92 -25.26
CA LEU A 65 -27.00 -24.76 -24.09
C LEU A 65 -25.53 -25.18 -23.92
N VAL A 66 -24.85 -25.58 -25.00
CA VAL A 66 -23.43 -25.95 -24.96
C VAL A 66 -22.56 -24.76 -24.56
N VAL A 67 -22.83 -23.56 -25.08
CA VAL A 67 -22.07 -22.35 -24.71
C VAL A 67 -22.24 -22.03 -23.23
N MET A 68 -23.47 -22.04 -22.73
CA MET A 68 -23.74 -21.78 -21.32
C MET A 68 -23.11 -22.88 -20.42
N ALA A 69 -23.11 -24.13 -20.86
CA ALA A 69 -22.44 -25.23 -20.15
C ALA A 69 -20.92 -25.03 -20.08
N LEU A 70 -20.29 -24.59 -21.16
CA LEU A 70 -18.85 -24.29 -21.18
C LEU A 70 -18.51 -23.07 -20.31
N LEU A 71 -19.31 -22.00 -20.38
CA LEU A 71 -19.14 -20.83 -19.52
C LEU A 71 -19.30 -21.19 -18.03
N ALA A 72 -20.25 -22.06 -17.70
CA ALA A 72 -20.42 -22.55 -16.33
C ALA A 72 -19.18 -23.29 -15.84
N VAL A 73 -18.63 -24.25 -16.61
CA VAL A 73 -17.42 -24.99 -16.24
C VAL A 73 -16.22 -24.05 -16.03
N LEU A 74 -15.99 -23.11 -16.96
CA LEU A 74 -14.88 -22.15 -16.85
C LEU A 74 -15.02 -21.23 -15.62
N SER A 75 -16.23 -20.76 -15.34
CA SER A 75 -16.49 -19.89 -14.18
C SER A 75 -16.23 -20.58 -12.84
N VAL A 76 -16.57 -21.87 -12.71
CA VAL A 76 -16.32 -22.65 -11.49
C VAL A 76 -14.82 -22.81 -11.25
N MET A 77 -14.02 -23.03 -12.30
CA MET A 77 -12.57 -23.14 -12.15
C MET A 77 -11.90 -21.81 -11.78
N MET A 78 -12.38 -20.68 -12.31
CA MET A 78 -11.83 -19.35 -12.00
C MET A 78 -12.23 -18.83 -10.61
N TYR A 79 -13.37 -19.27 -10.08
CA TYR A 79 -13.87 -18.78 -8.80
C TYR A 79 -13.10 -19.33 -7.59
N SER A 80 -12.44 -20.50 -7.73
CA SER A 80 -11.73 -21.11 -6.60
C SER A 80 -10.25 -20.68 -6.53
N PHE A 81 -9.74 -20.53 -5.30
CA PHE A 81 -8.31 -20.41 -4.91
C PHE A 81 -7.65 -19.01 -4.71
N GLY A 82 -8.38 -18.01 -4.20
CA GLY A 82 -7.83 -16.64 -4.05
C GLY A 82 -7.06 -16.26 -2.76
N SER A 83 -7.16 -17.01 -1.66
CA SER A 83 -6.67 -16.51 -0.35
C SER A 83 -5.17 -16.70 -0.13
N PHE A 84 -4.63 -17.89 -0.45
CA PHE A 84 -3.21 -18.20 -0.29
C PHE A 84 -2.33 -17.44 -1.31
N THR A 85 -2.79 -17.36 -2.56
CA THR A 85 -2.11 -16.66 -3.66
C THR A 85 -2.03 -15.16 -3.41
N ARG A 86 -3.11 -14.54 -2.92
CA ARG A 86 -3.10 -13.14 -2.47
C ARG A 86 -2.12 -12.91 -1.33
N GLN A 87 -2.02 -13.86 -0.39
CA GLN A 87 -1.10 -13.71 0.73
C GLN A 87 0.36 -13.81 0.31
N ARG A 88 0.67 -14.70 -0.63
CA ARG A 88 2.01 -14.85 -1.21
C ARG A 88 2.42 -13.61 -2.00
N SER A 89 1.54 -13.07 -2.85
CA SER A 89 1.82 -11.82 -3.56
C SER A 89 1.98 -10.61 -2.62
N ALA A 90 1.24 -10.56 -1.51
CA ALA A 90 1.45 -9.54 -0.48
C ALA A 90 2.82 -9.70 0.21
N MET A 91 3.29 -10.92 0.44
CA MET A 91 4.63 -11.19 0.98
C MET A 91 5.74 -10.79 -0.01
N GLU A 92 5.56 -11.04 -1.31
CA GLU A 92 6.50 -10.58 -2.35
C GLU A 92 6.59 -9.04 -2.39
N ARG A 93 5.47 -8.33 -2.40
CA ARG A 93 5.46 -6.85 -2.33
C ARG A 93 6.09 -6.32 -1.05
N CYS A 94 5.90 -7.02 0.06
CA CYS A 94 6.53 -6.70 1.34
C CYS A 94 8.06 -6.84 1.25
N SER A 95 8.57 -7.83 0.52
CA SER A 95 10.00 -7.98 0.22
C SER A 95 10.53 -6.81 -0.61
N ASP A 96 9.82 -6.39 -1.66
CA ASP A 96 10.20 -5.23 -2.47
C ASP A 96 10.25 -3.94 -1.63
N ASN A 97 9.28 -3.76 -0.73
CA ASN A 97 9.27 -2.65 0.21
C ASN A 97 10.50 -2.66 1.12
N LEU A 98 10.88 -3.83 1.67
CA LEU A 98 12.09 -3.96 2.48
C LEU A 98 13.35 -3.61 1.69
N GLN A 99 13.46 -4.01 0.41
CA GLN A 99 14.58 -3.63 -0.45
C GLN A 99 14.63 -2.12 -0.73
N LYS A 100 13.48 -1.47 -0.95
CA LYS A 100 13.42 0.00 -1.08
C LYS A 100 13.86 0.71 0.20
N ILE A 101 13.43 0.21 1.37
CA ILE A 101 13.88 0.74 2.66
C ILE A 101 15.38 0.49 2.85
N PHE A 102 15.90 -0.67 2.43
CA PHE A 102 17.33 -0.95 2.46
C PHE A 102 18.12 0.08 1.67
N LEU A 103 17.67 0.42 0.46
CA LEU A 103 18.32 1.45 -0.35
C LEU A 103 18.40 2.79 0.40
N ALA A 104 17.30 3.24 1.01
CA ALA A 104 17.29 4.47 1.81
C ALA A 104 18.26 4.39 3.01
N GLN A 105 18.29 3.27 3.72
CA GLN A 105 19.23 3.01 4.82
C GLN A 105 20.69 2.95 4.35
N ARG A 106 20.93 2.39 3.17
CA ARG A 106 22.27 2.29 2.59
C ARG A 106 22.78 3.68 2.24
N ILE A 107 21.96 4.52 1.61
CA ILE A 107 22.31 5.93 1.34
C ILE A 107 22.60 6.68 2.63
N TYR A 108 21.74 6.56 3.65
CA TYR A 108 22.01 7.11 4.99
C TYR A 108 23.35 6.61 5.54
N SER A 109 23.67 5.34 5.38
CA SER A 109 24.91 4.76 5.89
C SER A 109 26.16 5.23 5.15
N MET A 110 26.05 5.68 3.90
CA MET A 110 27.16 6.30 3.17
C MET A 110 27.50 7.67 3.76
N ASP A 111 26.49 8.43 4.19
CA ASP A 111 26.67 9.75 4.79
C ASP A 111 27.17 9.69 6.24
N TYR A 112 26.73 8.69 7.02
CA TYR A 112 27.00 8.59 8.46
C TYR A 112 27.90 7.43 8.89
N GLY A 113 28.31 6.56 7.97
CA GLY A 113 29.12 5.36 8.23
C GLY A 113 28.42 4.23 8.98
N LYS A 114 27.12 4.37 9.29
CA LYS A 114 26.33 3.39 10.06
C LYS A 114 24.86 3.44 9.67
N PHE A 115 24.13 2.36 9.93
CA PHE A 115 22.68 2.36 9.80
C PHE A 115 22.01 3.30 10.82
N PRO A 116 20.75 3.72 10.60
CA PRO A 116 20.05 4.63 11.52
C PRO A 116 20.02 4.12 12.95
N VAL A 117 20.44 4.95 13.91
CA VAL A 117 20.40 4.64 15.34
C VAL A 117 19.79 5.84 16.06
N ALA A 118 18.85 5.59 16.97
CA ALA A 118 18.27 6.58 17.86
C ALA A 118 18.44 6.13 19.31
N ALA A 119 19.12 6.94 20.12
CA ALA A 119 19.36 6.63 21.52
C ALA A 119 18.03 6.51 22.28
N GLY A 120 17.86 5.42 23.03
CA GLY A 120 16.64 5.18 23.80
C GLY A 120 15.40 4.84 22.95
N ALA A 121 15.55 4.57 21.65
CA ALA A 121 14.44 4.13 20.82
C ALA A 121 13.80 2.86 21.36
N ARG A 122 12.47 2.88 21.47
CA ARG A 122 11.64 1.74 21.91
C ARG A 122 10.85 1.12 20.76
N THR A 123 10.77 1.85 19.65
CA THR A 123 9.98 1.48 18.48
C THR A 123 10.77 1.70 17.20
N SER A 124 10.48 0.92 16.16
CA SER A 124 11.17 0.98 14.87
C SER A 124 11.05 2.36 14.22
N GLU A 125 9.90 3.01 14.37
CA GLU A 125 9.59 4.33 13.84
C GLU A 125 10.59 5.38 14.33
N GLN A 126 10.92 5.39 15.62
CA GLN A 126 11.85 6.36 16.21
C GLN A 126 13.27 6.27 15.62
N ALA A 127 13.72 5.07 15.27
CA ALA A 127 15.03 4.88 14.66
C ALA A 127 15.02 5.21 13.16
N LEU A 128 13.95 4.80 12.47
CA LEU A 128 13.81 4.95 11.01
C LEU A 128 13.33 6.33 10.57
N ASP A 129 12.78 7.15 11.47
CA ASP A 129 12.34 8.53 11.19
C ASP A 129 13.45 9.37 10.53
N LYS A 130 14.71 9.09 10.87
CA LYS A 130 15.90 9.72 10.26
C LYS A 130 16.02 9.54 8.74
N LEU A 131 15.32 8.57 8.17
CA LEU A 131 15.29 8.31 6.73
C LEU A 131 14.35 9.27 5.99
N VAL A 132 13.33 9.78 6.67
CA VAL A 132 12.27 10.59 6.07
C VAL A 132 12.44 12.06 6.47
N PRO A 133 12.21 13.03 5.57
CA PRO A 133 11.98 12.88 4.13
C PRO A 133 13.28 12.82 3.31
N ARG A 134 14.45 12.93 3.94
CA ARG A 134 15.72 13.20 3.25
C ARG A 134 16.21 12.06 2.34
N TYR A 135 16.04 10.81 2.76
CA TYR A 135 16.52 9.62 2.04
C TYR A 135 15.39 8.87 1.34
N THR A 136 14.15 9.05 1.80
CA THR A 136 12.94 8.63 1.08
C THR A 136 11.78 9.55 1.43
N SER A 137 11.05 10.00 0.40
CA SER A 137 9.77 10.69 0.55
C SER A 137 8.58 9.72 0.47
N ASP A 138 8.80 8.52 -0.08
CA ASP A 138 7.77 7.49 -0.12
C ASP A 138 7.73 6.77 1.22
N THR A 139 6.78 7.17 2.07
CA THR A 139 6.53 6.57 3.38
C THR A 139 5.60 5.36 3.28
N THR A 140 4.98 5.12 2.12
CA THR A 140 4.05 3.99 1.93
C THR A 140 4.77 2.65 1.97
N ILE A 141 6.06 2.63 1.63
CA ILE A 141 6.92 1.44 1.72
C ILE A 141 7.09 0.92 3.14
N PHE A 142 6.86 1.72 4.18
CA PHE A 142 6.94 1.28 5.58
C PHE A 142 5.69 0.52 6.05
N ILE A 143 4.68 0.39 5.18
CA ILE A 143 3.46 -0.38 5.45
C ILE A 143 3.50 -1.67 4.65
N CYS A 144 3.32 -2.79 5.34
CA CYS A 144 3.24 -4.11 4.73
C CYS A 144 1.83 -4.32 4.14
N PRO A 145 1.71 -4.65 2.85
CA PRO A 145 0.39 -4.87 2.22
C PRO A 145 -0.33 -6.13 2.71
N GLY A 146 0.36 -7.03 3.40
CA GLY A 146 -0.25 -8.17 4.10
C GLY A 146 -0.87 -7.79 5.45
N GLY A 147 -0.41 -6.68 6.04
CA GLY A 147 -0.88 -6.16 7.30
C GLY A 147 -2.20 -5.41 7.21
N ARG A 148 -2.59 -4.80 8.33
CA ARG A 148 -3.78 -3.93 8.45
C ARG A 148 -3.42 -2.55 8.98
N ASP A 149 -2.14 -2.18 8.92
CA ASP A 149 -1.70 -0.85 9.35
C ASP A 149 -2.14 0.20 8.31
N ASN A 150 -2.44 1.42 8.78
CA ASN A 150 -2.92 2.48 7.91
C ASN A 150 -1.79 3.06 7.04
N PRO A 151 -2.07 3.47 5.79
CA PRO A 151 -1.09 4.14 4.95
C PRO A 151 -0.64 5.46 5.58
N ILE A 152 0.63 5.79 5.38
CA ILE A 152 1.25 7.01 5.87
C ILE A 152 1.29 8.03 4.71
N PRO A 153 0.94 9.30 4.92
CA PRO A 153 1.11 10.33 3.91
C PRO A 153 2.59 10.48 3.52
N SER A 154 2.86 10.69 2.23
CA SER A 154 4.22 10.85 1.71
C SER A 154 4.98 11.97 2.43
N GLY A 155 6.23 11.70 2.81
CA GLY A 155 7.12 12.64 3.51
C GLY A 155 6.76 12.92 4.97
N ALA A 156 5.70 12.32 5.52
CA ALA A 156 5.35 12.51 6.92
C ALA A 156 6.34 11.80 7.86
N ALA A 157 6.63 12.43 9.01
CA ALA A 157 7.48 11.84 10.05
C ALA A 157 6.89 10.52 10.56
N LEU A 158 7.72 9.47 10.60
CA LEU A 158 7.32 8.11 10.96
C LEU A 158 6.97 8.01 12.45
N ASP A 159 7.59 8.84 13.29
CA ASP A 159 7.37 8.92 14.73
C ASP A 159 5.91 9.23 15.13
N LYS A 160 5.07 9.74 14.21
CA LYS A 160 3.63 10.00 14.42
C LYS A 160 2.73 8.86 13.98
N TYR A 161 3.20 7.97 13.12
CA TYR A 161 2.42 6.87 12.55
C TYR A 161 2.90 5.51 13.07
N LYS A 162 2.22 4.45 12.66
CA LYS A 162 2.58 3.07 12.97
C LYS A 162 3.06 2.39 11.69
N ILE A 163 4.22 1.77 11.73
CA ILE A 163 4.77 1.02 10.61
C ILE A 163 4.56 -0.49 10.80
N SER A 164 4.82 -1.26 9.74
CA SER A 164 4.62 -2.71 9.78
C SER A 164 5.89 -3.52 10.07
N TYR A 165 7.06 -2.89 10.05
CA TYR A 165 8.36 -3.58 10.09
C TYR A 165 9.06 -3.45 11.44
N ALA A 166 9.79 -4.50 11.81
CA ALA A 166 10.73 -4.49 12.91
C ALA A 166 12.15 -4.16 12.41
N TYR A 167 12.97 -3.55 13.27
CA TYR A 167 14.29 -3.04 12.92
C TYR A 167 15.34 -3.48 13.95
N TYR A 168 16.46 -4.02 13.47
CA TYR A 168 17.61 -4.43 14.28
C TYR A 168 18.59 -3.26 14.37
N MET A 169 18.38 -2.41 15.38
CA MET A 169 19.21 -1.23 15.59
C MET A 169 20.59 -1.63 16.12
N GLY A 170 21.63 -0.96 15.62
CA GLY A 170 23.03 -1.17 16.04
C GLY A 170 23.85 -2.08 15.12
N ARG A 171 23.26 -2.56 14.01
CA ARG A 171 23.98 -3.35 13.01
C ARG A 171 25.06 -2.55 12.30
N ALA A 172 26.17 -3.22 12.00
CA ALA A 172 27.26 -2.67 11.23
C ALA A 172 27.05 -2.90 9.72
N THR A 173 27.57 -2.00 8.89
CA THR A 173 27.43 -2.05 7.43
C THR A 173 28.32 -3.09 6.75
N ASN A 174 29.29 -3.65 7.49
CA ASN A 174 30.27 -4.63 7.03
C ASN A 174 29.92 -6.08 7.41
N SER A 175 28.74 -6.32 8.01
CA SER A 175 28.27 -7.65 8.43
C SER A 175 27.12 -8.13 7.52
N PRO A 176 27.39 -8.51 6.26
CA PRO A 176 26.36 -8.71 5.23
C PRO A 176 25.31 -9.78 5.60
N ALA A 177 25.73 -10.85 6.27
CA ALA A 177 24.88 -11.99 6.60
C ALA A 177 23.97 -11.78 7.82
N GLU A 178 23.98 -10.60 8.45
CA GLU A 178 23.18 -10.30 9.63
C GLU A 178 21.82 -9.68 9.29
N PRO A 179 20.74 -10.00 10.05
CA PRO A 179 19.44 -9.40 9.82
C PRO A 179 19.43 -7.92 10.23
N LEU A 180 18.87 -7.08 9.35
CA LEU A 180 18.74 -5.63 9.51
C LEU A 180 17.30 -5.22 9.79
N MET A 181 16.33 -5.78 9.06
CA MET A 181 14.89 -5.55 9.27
C MET A 181 14.12 -6.85 9.10
N SER A 182 12.89 -6.88 9.60
CA SER A 182 11.95 -7.94 9.29
C SER A 182 10.52 -7.41 9.30
N ASP A 183 9.57 -8.24 8.91
CA ASP A 183 8.18 -8.06 9.34
C ASP A 183 8.08 -7.97 10.88
N ARG A 184 6.97 -7.42 11.39
CA ARG A 184 6.68 -7.35 12.83
C ARG A 184 6.88 -8.73 13.46
N GLN A 185 7.62 -8.80 14.57
CA GLN A 185 7.86 -10.05 15.28
C GLN A 185 6.96 -10.22 16.49
N VAL A 186 6.79 -11.46 16.96
CA VAL A 186 5.99 -11.77 18.15
C VAL A 186 6.53 -11.13 19.43
N ASN A 187 7.85 -10.92 19.51
CA ASN A 187 8.53 -10.23 20.61
C ASN A 187 9.92 -9.77 20.15
N THR A 188 10.61 -8.99 20.98
CA THR A 188 11.94 -8.44 20.70
C THR A 188 13.09 -9.33 21.19
N ALA A 189 12.83 -10.53 21.68
CA ALA A 189 13.88 -11.44 22.16
C ALA A 189 14.74 -11.97 21.00
N SER A 190 16.00 -12.30 21.30
CA SER A 190 16.93 -12.98 20.39
C SER A 190 16.44 -14.40 20.07
N LYS A 191 16.50 -14.79 18.78
CA LYS A 191 15.88 -16.03 18.29
C LYS A 191 16.87 -16.89 17.49
N PRO A 192 17.38 -18.00 18.05
CA PRO A 192 18.05 -19.02 17.24
C PRO A 192 17.06 -19.71 16.27
N ALA A 193 17.60 -20.48 15.32
CA ALA A 193 16.79 -21.28 14.40
C ALA A 193 15.78 -22.17 15.15
N GLY A 194 14.60 -22.37 14.57
CA GLY A 194 13.48 -23.12 15.13
C GLY A 194 12.63 -22.36 16.14
N ARG A 195 13.03 -21.16 16.60
CA ARG A 195 12.20 -20.34 17.51
C ARG A 195 11.12 -19.56 16.77
N ARG A 196 10.02 -19.29 17.47
CA ARG A 196 8.87 -18.54 16.94
C ARG A 196 9.23 -17.07 16.71
N VAL A 197 9.21 -16.65 15.44
CA VAL A 197 9.45 -15.27 14.98
C VAL A 197 8.14 -14.57 14.69
N PHE A 198 7.24 -15.25 13.98
CA PHE A 198 5.94 -14.74 13.55
C PHE A 198 4.80 -15.54 14.17
N SER A 199 3.57 -15.06 13.99
CA SER A 199 2.38 -15.69 14.54
C SER A 199 2.12 -17.07 13.93
N LEU A 200 1.90 -18.07 14.79
CA LEU A 200 1.47 -19.40 14.37
C LEU A 200 -0.04 -19.47 14.10
N THR A 201 -0.81 -18.56 14.69
CA THR A 201 -2.28 -18.56 14.66
C THR A 201 -2.83 -17.47 13.74
N GLY A 202 -1.96 -16.59 13.23
CA GLY A 202 -2.35 -15.40 12.47
C GLY A 202 -2.98 -14.29 13.30
N LYS A 203 -3.01 -14.44 14.63
CA LYS A 203 -3.38 -13.37 15.56
C LYS A 203 -2.15 -12.54 15.93
N PRO A 204 -2.29 -11.23 16.23
CA PRO A 204 -1.19 -10.41 16.73
C PRO A 204 -0.59 -10.99 18.02
N PRO A 205 0.68 -10.68 18.34
CA PRO A 205 1.64 -9.91 17.56
C PRO A 205 2.28 -10.69 16.40
N GLY A 206 2.92 -9.97 15.48
CA GLY A 206 3.73 -10.52 14.38
C GLY A 206 2.94 -11.32 13.33
N ASN A 207 1.79 -10.78 12.92
CA ASN A 207 0.86 -11.44 12.00
C ASN A 207 0.70 -10.70 10.67
N ASN A 208 1.72 -9.96 10.22
CA ASN A 208 1.74 -9.28 8.92
C ASN A 208 1.34 -10.23 7.79
N HIS A 209 1.74 -11.50 7.87
CA HIS A 209 1.31 -12.51 6.92
C HIS A 209 0.55 -13.68 7.53
N TYR A 210 -0.41 -13.39 8.42
CA TYR A 210 -1.25 -14.38 9.10
C TYR A 210 -0.40 -15.49 9.72
N LYS A 211 -0.62 -16.77 9.36
CA LYS A 211 0.15 -17.93 9.84
C LYS A 211 1.24 -18.41 8.88
N TYR A 212 1.52 -17.64 7.83
CA TYR A 212 2.41 -18.07 6.74
C TYR A 212 3.88 -17.65 6.94
N GLY A 213 4.18 -16.88 7.98
CA GLY A 213 5.53 -16.42 8.30
C GLY A 213 5.73 -14.95 7.98
N GLY A 214 6.90 -14.60 7.43
CA GLY A 214 7.27 -13.22 7.12
C GLY A 214 8.64 -13.12 6.48
N ASN A 215 9.00 -11.90 6.13
CA ASN A 215 10.25 -11.56 5.47
C ASN A 215 11.29 -11.01 6.45
N VAL A 216 12.55 -11.29 6.15
CA VAL A 216 13.72 -10.74 6.84
C VAL A 216 14.68 -10.17 5.82
N LEU A 217 15.01 -8.89 5.98
CA LEU A 217 16.04 -8.17 5.24
C LEU A 217 17.37 -8.30 5.96
N PHE A 218 18.43 -8.56 5.20
CA PHE A 218 19.80 -8.67 5.66
C PHE A 218 20.62 -7.42 5.30
N CYS A 219 21.79 -7.27 5.94
CA CYS A 219 22.67 -6.12 5.73
C CYS A 219 23.31 -6.07 4.33
N ASP A 220 23.28 -7.17 3.58
CA ASP A 220 23.63 -7.23 2.15
C ASP A 220 22.51 -6.77 1.21
N GLY A 221 21.31 -6.49 1.74
CA GLY A 221 20.13 -6.13 0.97
C GLY A 221 19.32 -7.33 0.47
N SER A 222 19.79 -8.55 0.72
CA SER A 222 19.00 -9.75 0.42
C SER A 222 17.79 -9.83 1.35
N VAL A 223 16.66 -10.27 0.81
CA VAL A 223 15.45 -10.54 1.59
C VAL A 223 15.16 -12.03 1.50
N ARG A 224 14.97 -12.66 2.66
CA ARG A 224 14.59 -14.07 2.75
C ARG A 224 13.31 -14.20 3.55
N SER A 225 12.37 -14.94 3.00
CA SER A 225 11.16 -15.33 3.72
C SER A 225 11.48 -16.50 4.65
N THR A 226 10.82 -16.56 5.79
CA THR A 226 10.86 -17.70 6.71
C THR A 226 9.43 -18.03 7.15
N PRO A 227 9.11 -19.31 7.39
CA PRO A 227 7.87 -19.68 8.08
C PRO A 227 7.81 -19.07 9.49
N PRO A 228 6.70 -19.22 10.24
CA PRO A 228 6.58 -18.62 11.57
C PRO A 228 7.66 -19.05 12.57
N LEU A 229 8.24 -20.24 12.37
CA LEU A 229 9.44 -20.69 13.07
C LEU A 229 10.66 -20.32 12.23
N ALA A 230 11.69 -19.77 12.85
CA ALA A 230 12.89 -19.28 12.17
C ALA A 230 13.60 -20.42 11.41
N GLU A 231 13.74 -20.31 10.10
CA GLU A 231 14.53 -21.27 9.30
C GLU A 231 16.04 -21.06 9.46
N PHE A 232 16.43 -19.82 9.78
CA PHE A 232 17.80 -19.41 10.02
C PHE A 232 17.91 -18.64 11.35
N SER A 233 19.13 -18.51 11.87
CA SER A 233 19.36 -17.80 13.12
C SER A 233 19.12 -16.30 12.96
N LEU A 234 18.21 -15.77 13.78
CA LEU A 234 17.99 -14.34 14.00
C LEU A 234 18.57 -13.90 15.34
N ALA A 235 19.49 -14.70 15.88
CA ALA A 235 20.16 -14.37 17.12
C ALA A 235 21.06 -13.14 16.93
N PHE A 236 21.17 -12.35 17.99
CA PHE A 236 22.02 -11.18 18.03
C PHE A 236 22.74 -11.07 19.37
N SER A 237 23.88 -10.38 19.34
CA SER A 237 24.78 -10.18 20.46
C SER A 237 24.50 -8.87 21.22
N ASN A 238 25.28 -8.63 22.27
CA ASN A 238 25.21 -7.41 23.08
C ASN A 238 25.45 -6.17 22.21
N GLY A 239 24.57 -5.17 22.34
CA GLY A 239 24.61 -3.92 21.58
C GLY A 239 23.61 -3.84 20.43
N ILE A 240 23.04 -4.97 20.00
CA ILE A 240 21.93 -4.99 19.04
C ILE A 240 20.60 -4.92 19.79
N VAL A 241 19.73 -4.02 19.35
CA VAL A 241 18.39 -3.86 19.92
C VAL A 241 17.36 -4.08 18.83
N LEU A 242 16.58 -5.16 18.96
CA LEU A 242 15.42 -5.39 18.11
C LEU A 242 14.27 -4.49 18.55
N LEU A 243 13.88 -3.58 17.68
CA LEU A 243 12.74 -2.69 17.85
C LEU A 243 11.58 -3.24 17.04
N ASN A 244 10.44 -3.43 17.69
CA ASN A 244 9.18 -3.67 17.00
C ASN A 244 8.49 -2.31 16.71
N PRO A 245 7.58 -2.26 15.73
CA PRO A 245 6.78 -1.07 15.52
C PRO A 245 5.85 -0.82 16.72
N LYS A 246 5.22 0.34 16.77
CA LYS A 246 4.26 0.69 17.83
C LYS A 246 3.19 -0.40 18.03
N PRO A 247 2.75 -0.64 19.29
CA PRO A 247 1.76 -1.66 19.61
C PRO A 247 0.43 -1.47 18.87
#